data_AF-A0A8T6FHJ6-F1
#
_entry.id   AF-A0A8T6FHJ6-F1
#
_cell.length_a   1.000
_cell.length_b   1.000
_cell.length_c   1.000
_cell.angle_alpha   90.00
_cell.angle_beta   90.00
_cell.angle_gamma   90.00
#
_symmetry.space_group_name_H-M   'P 1'
#
loop_
_entity.id
_entity.type
_entity.pdbx_description
1 polymer ?
#
loop_
_entity_poly.entity_id
_entity_poly.type
_entity_poly.pdbx_seq_one_letter_code
_entity_poly.pdbx_strand_id
1 'polypeptide(L)'
;MDILVCDDERPRYESTRARIKERADVNVAPLVGCDLACALTALFDGVAALLDNGGGLGALDNKRFEGFDVVVVDNNLTGLDLKGARMTAETIIGYLRAFTDIPYIISLNKNPHVDFDLRYLIGDYQSMADLALNTEHLSNACLWGRRDGSGFAPWYWPQLENAAGRRREQIEFLSDKLTVPVWVALEFPPEAEEYLSFRARAALSSGEGNIRGVPFKSFFRASRVLTPAELRSLEGLAERGEEWAHRAICRVAAYEVDRWLRRDVLGAQDVLIDVPHLVAQMPIVLGERQGELDAWNRAANESRAPFALGQGMFADHLREACFSASAWVPVPCFWWPKLRANRTLSKLFFDSDVQWPDAVFCEDVSGFVPVTGLGDGGPPLEFESEIDGSWSRRFVRDVDGYQYSPRSRIVGRASGA
;
A
#
# COMPACT_ATOMS: atom_id res chain seq x y z
N MET A 1 14.25 11.01 -9.25
CA MET A 1 12.97 10.32 -9.48
C MET A 1 12.28 10.99 -10.64
N ASP A 2 11.85 10.18 -11.61
CA ASP A 2 11.18 10.63 -12.82
C ASP A 2 9.70 10.26 -12.78
N ILE A 3 8.83 11.26 -12.97
CA ILE A 3 7.38 11.11 -12.92
C ILE A 3 6.76 11.45 -14.28
N LEU A 4 5.93 10.55 -14.81
CA LEU A 4 5.07 10.84 -15.95
C LEU A 4 3.67 11.21 -15.46
N VAL A 5 3.12 12.33 -15.94
CA VAL A 5 1.73 12.71 -15.66
C VAL A 5 0.90 12.56 -16.93
N CYS A 6 -0.10 11.68 -16.86
CA CYS A 6 -1.05 11.36 -17.91
C CYS A 6 -2.38 12.07 -17.64
N ASP A 7 -2.72 13.04 -18.48
CA ASP A 7 -3.94 13.84 -18.36
C ASP A 7 -4.51 14.18 -19.75
N ASP A 8 -5.83 14.25 -19.91
CA ASP A 8 -6.45 14.64 -21.17
C ASP A 8 -6.40 16.16 -21.42
N GLU A 9 -6.13 16.95 -20.37
CA GLU A 9 -6.10 18.41 -20.43
C GLU A 9 -4.79 19.01 -19.92
N ARG A 10 -4.17 19.87 -20.75
CA ARG A 10 -2.94 20.59 -20.38
C ARG A 10 -3.08 21.40 -19.06
N PRO A 11 -4.18 22.15 -18.81
CA PRO A 11 -4.32 22.89 -17.55
C PRO A 11 -4.31 22.01 -16.30
N ARG A 12 -4.93 20.83 -16.36
CA ARG A 12 -4.94 19.86 -15.24
C ARG A 12 -3.56 19.27 -15.00
N TYR A 13 -2.83 18.92 -16.07
CA TYR A 13 -1.41 18.56 -15.98
C TYR A 13 -0.56 19.64 -15.29
N GLU A 14 -0.68 20.90 -15.69
CA GLU A 14 0.14 21.97 -15.08
C GLU A 14 -0.19 22.16 -13.60
N SER A 15 -1.46 22.03 -13.22
CA SER A 15 -1.88 22.01 -11.81
C SER A 15 -1.21 20.87 -11.04
N THR A 16 -1.33 19.64 -11.55
CA THR A 16 -0.70 18.44 -10.97
C THR A 16 0.82 18.60 -10.85
N ARG A 17 1.48 19.08 -11.90
CA ARG A 17 2.92 19.36 -11.91
C ARG A 17 3.32 20.40 -10.87
N ALA A 18 2.55 21.48 -10.72
CA ALA A 18 2.80 22.50 -9.72
C ALA A 18 2.73 21.93 -8.30
N ARG A 19 1.72 21.10 -7.99
CA ARG A 19 1.58 20.44 -6.67
C ARG A 19 2.76 19.52 -6.35
N ILE A 20 3.20 18.72 -7.32
CA ILE A 20 4.39 17.85 -7.16
C ILE A 20 5.64 18.70 -6.90
N LYS A 21 5.85 19.74 -7.70
CA LYS A 21 7.02 20.62 -7.61
C LYS A 21 7.06 21.48 -6.35
N GLU A 22 5.94 21.68 -5.68
CA GLU A 22 5.89 22.34 -4.36
C GLU A 22 6.65 21.56 -3.29
N ARG A 23 6.69 20.22 -3.39
CA ARG A 23 7.22 19.35 -2.33
C ARG A 23 8.47 18.57 -2.70
N ALA A 24 8.63 18.22 -3.96
CA ALA A 24 9.71 17.36 -4.40
C ALA A 24 10.48 17.97 -5.57
N ASP A 25 11.81 17.93 -5.48
CA ASP A 25 12.68 18.27 -6.61
C ASP A 25 12.84 17.04 -7.52
N VAL A 26 11.78 16.77 -8.29
CA VAL A 26 11.67 15.59 -9.16
C VAL A 26 11.41 16.00 -10.60
N ASN A 27 11.82 15.19 -11.56
CA ASN A 27 11.49 15.45 -12.95
C ASN A 27 10.02 15.07 -13.22
N VAL A 28 9.26 15.95 -13.87
CA VAL A 28 7.83 15.73 -14.15
C VAL A 28 7.58 15.94 -15.63
N ALA A 29 7.40 14.85 -16.36
CA ALA A 29 7.15 14.84 -17.79
C ALA A 29 5.64 14.85 -18.09
N PRO A 30 5.18 15.64 -19.09
CA PRO A 30 3.82 15.56 -19.59
C PRO A 30 3.63 14.41 -20.58
N LEU A 31 2.50 13.71 -20.48
CA LEU A 31 1.90 13.00 -21.60
C LEU A 31 0.42 13.35 -21.63
N VAL A 32 0.03 14.32 -22.48
CA VAL A 32 -1.29 14.95 -22.38
C VAL A 32 -2.05 15.07 -23.69
N GLY A 33 -3.38 15.09 -23.60
CA GLY A 33 -4.28 15.31 -24.73
C GLY A 33 -4.02 14.34 -25.88
N CYS A 34 -3.79 14.86 -27.09
CA CYS A 34 -3.54 14.04 -28.29
C CYS A 34 -2.29 13.15 -28.15
N ASP A 35 -1.23 13.62 -27.48
CA ASP A 35 -0.02 12.79 -27.29
C ASP A 35 -0.32 11.56 -26.42
N LEU A 36 -1.13 11.73 -25.37
CA LEU A 36 -1.60 10.64 -24.54
C LEU A 36 -2.50 9.68 -25.32
N ALA A 37 -3.46 10.20 -26.08
CA ALA A 37 -4.34 9.39 -26.91
C ALA A 37 -3.55 8.55 -27.92
N CYS A 38 -2.57 9.15 -28.61
CA CYS A 38 -1.69 8.45 -29.54
C CYS A 38 -0.85 7.37 -28.85
N ALA A 39 -0.24 7.68 -27.70
CA ALA A 39 0.58 6.71 -26.95
C ALA A 39 -0.25 5.53 -26.44
N LEU A 40 -1.44 5.78 -25.89
CA LEU A 40 -2.35 4.73 -25.43
C LEU A 40 -2.87 3.87 -26.58
N THR A 41 -3.23 4.50 -27.70
CA THR A 41 -3.64 3.78 -28.91
C THR A 41 -2.55 2.84 -29.39
N ALA A 42 -1.30 3.33 -29.47
CA ALA A 42 -0.15 2.52 -29.87
C ALA A 42 0.11 1.37 -28.89
N LEU A 43 0.00 1.62 -27.59
CA LEU A 43 0.10 0.60 -26.54
C LEU A 43 -0.96 -0.49 -26.74
N PHE A 44 -2.24 -0.12 -26.90
CA PHE A 44 -3.33 -1.09 -27.04
C PHE A 44 -3.27 -1.88 -28.34
N ASP A 45 -2.99 -1.21 -29.47
CA ASP A 45 -2.80 -1.89 -30.76
C ASP A 45 -1.62 -2.88 -30.66
N GLY A 46 -0.52 -2.47 -30.01
CA GLY A 46 0.65 -3.31 -29.76
C GLY A 46 0.34 -4.51 -28.87
N VAL A 47 -0.39 -4.32 -27.77
CA VAL A 47 -0.80 -5.42 -26.87
C VAL A 47 -1.74 -6.39 -27.58
N ALA A 48 -2.73 -5.91 -28.33
CA ALA A 48 -3.62 -6.77 -29.10
C ALA A 48 -2.82 -7.63 -30.09
N ALA A 49 -1.90 -7.01 -30.86
CA ALA A 49 -1.04 -7.75 -31.78
C ALA A 49 -0.13 -8.77 -31.08
N LEU A 50 0.40 -8.41 -29.91
CA LEU A 50 1.27 -9.25 -29.07
C LEU A 50 0.52 -10.49 -28.56
N LEU A 51 -0.70 -10.31 -28.04
CA LEU A 51 -1.51 -11.38 -27.48
C LEU A 51 -2.12 -12.29 -28.56
N ASP A 52 -2.54 -11.73 -29.70
CA ASP A 52 -3.19 -12.50 -30.77
C ASP A 52 -2.20 -13.33 -31.61
N ASN A 53 -1.03 -12.76 -31.93
CA ASN A 53 -0.10 -13.37 -32.87
C ASN A 53 1.11 -14.02 -32.21
N GLY A 54 1.25 -13.90 -30.88
CA GLY A 54 2.50 -14.24 -30.20
C GLY A 54 3.69 -13.45 -30.76
N GLY A 55 3.44 -12.22 -31.21
CA GLY A 55 4.47 -11.36 -31.75
C GLY A 55 5.56 -11.08 -30.70
N GLY A 56 6.79 -10.86 -31.13
CA GLY A 56 7.85 -10.42 -30.22
C GLY A 56 7.58 -9.02 -29.66
N LEU A 57 8.23 -8.70 -28.53
CA LEU A 57 8.19 -7.38 -27.85
C LEU A 57 8.33 -6.17 -28.77
N GLY A 58 9.00 -6.30 -29.93
CA GLY A 58 9.18 -5.19 -30.89
C GLY A 58 7.88 -4.63 -31.47
N ALA A 59 6.75 -5.32 -31.30
CA ALA A 59 5.41 -4.82 -31.66
C ALA A 59 4.84 -3.83 -30.62
N LEU A 60 5.39 -3.80 -29.41
CA LEU A 60 4.90 -2.94 -28.33
C LEU A 60 5.59 -1.58 -28.40
N ASP A 61 4.89 -0.56 -28.90
CA ASP A 61 5.38 0.83 -28.84
C ASP A 61 5.02 1.46 -27.50
N ASN A 62 5.78 1.12 -26.46
CA ASN A 62 5.62 1.63 -25.10
C ASN A 62 6.68 2.67 -24.70
N LYS A 63 7.53 3.12 -25.65
CA LYS A 63 8.66 4.03 -25.38
C LYS A 63 8.27 5.32 -24.66
N ARG A 64 7.03 5.76 -24.83
CA ARG A 64 6.46 6.95 -24.16
C ARG A 64 6.26 6.75 -22.65
N PHE A 65 6.24 5.50 -22.19
CA PHE A 65 6.01 5.09 -20.79
C PHE A 65 7.29 4.55 -20.13
N GLU A 66 8.38 4.39 -20.87
CA GLU A 66 9.65 3.85 -20.35
C GLU A 66 10.47 4.91 -19.59
N GLY A 67 11.29 4.45 -18.64
CA GLY A 67 12.25 5.30 -17.92
C GLY A 67 11.67 6.11 -16.75
N PHE A 68 10.38 5.95 -16.43
CA PHE A 68 9.75 6.61 -15.29
C PHE A 68 9.70 5.72 -14.05
N ASP A 69 9.86 6.32 -12.87
CA ASP A 69 9.71 5.66 -11.57
C ASP A 69 8.24 5.60 -11.14
N VAL A 70 7.50 6.67 -11.46
CA VAL A 70 6.09 6.83 -11.08
C VAL A 70 5.30 7.31 -12.29
N VAL A 71 4.12 6.76 -12.49
CA VAL A 71 3.13 7.33 -13.42
C VAL A 71 1.88 7.74 -12.66
N VAL A 72 1.46 8.97 -12.91
CA VAL A 72 0.27 9.59 -12.34
C VAL A 72 -0.78 9.66 -13.45
N VAL A 73 -1.92 9.02 -13.23
CA VAL A 73 -3.02 8.95 -14.20
C VAL A 73 -4.23 9.66 -13.61
N ASP A 74 -4.71 10.72 -14.27
CA ASP A 74 -5.99 11.32 -13.89
C ASP A 74 -7.14 10.34 -14.13
N ASN A 75 -8.12 10.28 -13.22
CA ASN A 75 -9.24 9.36 -13.37
C ASN A 75 -10.34 9.89 -14.30
N ASN A 76 -10.37 11.19 -14.58
CA ASN A 76 -11.34 11.83 -15.47
C ASN A 76 -10.75 12.07 -16.87
N LEU A 77 -10.51 11.00 -17.62
CA LEU A 77 -9.98 11.06 -18.99
C LEU A 77 -11.08 11.15 -20.06
N THR A 78 -12.19 11.84 -19.76
CA THR A 78 -13.37 11.87 -20.63
C THR A 78 -13.14 12.63 -21.94
N GLY A 79 -12.10 13.46 -22.02
CA GLY A 79 -11.67 14.16 -23.23
C GLY A 79 -10.79 13.33 -24.18
N LEU A 80 -10.38 12.11 -23.81
CA LEU A 80 -9.59 11.25 -24.71
C LEU A 80 -10.48 10.54 -25.73
N ASP A 81 -10.25 10.82 -27.02
CA ASP A 81 -10.81 10.01 -28.10
C ASP A 81 -9.88 8.83 -28.43
N LEU A 82 -10.19 7.67 -27.85
CA LEU A 82 -9.48 6.42 -28.11
C LEU A 82 -10.21 5.59 -29.17
N LYS A 83 -10.27 6.10 -30.41
CA LYS A 83 -10.93 5.44 -31.55
C LYS A 83 -12.38 5.00 -31.25
N GLY A 84 -13.12 5.79 -30.46
CA GLY A 84 -14.48 5.46 -30.06
C GLY A 84 -14.64 4.38 -28.97
N ALA A 85 -13.55 3.80 -28.45
CA ALA A 85 -13.60 2.93 -27.29
C ALA A 85 -13.67 3.76 -25.99
N ARG A 86 -14.70 3.53 -25.16
CA ARG A 86 -14.74 4.10 -23.81
C ARG A 86 -13.84 3.27 -22.90
N MET A 87 -12.63 3.77 -22.66
CA MET A 87 -11.72 3.18 -21.69
C MET A 87 -11.76 3.97 -20.37
N THR A 88 -11.69 3.24 -19.26
CA THR A 88 -11.57 3.87 -17.94
C THR A 88 -10.10 4.02 -17.58
N ALA A 89 -9.78 4.96 -16.68
CA ALA A 89 -8.42 5.10 -16.15
C ALA A 89 -7.92 3.80 -15.50
N GLU A 90 -8.80 3.03 -14.84
CA GLU A 90 -8.46 1.73 -14.27
C GLU A 90 -8.01 0.71 -15.33
N THR A 91 -8.69 0.67 -16.48
CA THR A 91 -8.24 -0.17 -17.61
C THR A 91 -6.87 0.29 -18.12
N ILE A 92 -6.65 1.59 -18.28
CA ILE A 92 -5.34 2.13 -18.70
C ILE A 92 -4.24 1.70 -17.71
N ILE A 93 -4.48 1.89 -16.41
CA ILE A 93 -3.55 1.51 -15.34
C ILE A 93 -3.23 0.02 -15.38
N GLY A 94 -4.24 -0.82 -15.64
CA GLY A 94 -4.03 -2.26 -15.73
C GLY A 94 -3.08 -2.66 -16.87
N TYR A 95 -3.23 -2.04 -18.04
CA TYR A 95 -2.33 -2.27 -19.17
C TYR A 95 -0.94 -1.67 -18.93
N LEU A 96 -0.84 -0.49 -18.34
CA LEU A 96 0.46 0.09 -17.97
C LEU A 96 1.21 -0.86 -17.03
N ARG A 97 0.54 -1.37 -16.00
CA ARG A 97 1.15 -2.33 -15.05
C ARG A 97 1.57 -3.63 -15.73
N ALA A 98 0.74 -4.17 -16.61
CA ALA A 98 1.02 -5.46 -17.23
C ALA A 98 2.07 -5.38 -18.34
N PHE A 99 2.13 -4.28 -19.10
CA PHE A 99 2.88 -4.20 -20.36
C PHE A 99 3.95 -3.10 -20.39
N THR A 100 4.18 -2.38 -19.31
CA THR A 100 5.27 -1.39 -19.22
C THR A 100 6.11 -1.59 -17.97
N ASP A 101 7.38 -1.17 -18.01
CA ASP A 101 8.30 -1.29 -16.88
C ASP A 101 8.08 -0.22 -15.79
N ILE A 102 6.94 0.49 -15.83
CA ILE A 102 6.53 1.44 -14.79
C ILE A 102 6.42 0.70 -13.46
N PRO A 103 7.20 1.08 -12.44
CA PRO A 103 7.09 0.45 -11.14
C PRO A 103 5.81 0.86 -10.43
N TYR A 104 5.60 2.17 -10.19
CA TYR A 104 4.55 2.64 -9.29
C TYR A 104 3.53 3.51 -10.02
N ILE A 105 2.24 3.23 -9.84
CA ILE A 105 1.15 3.92 -10.52
C ILE A 105 0.20 4.56 -9.50
N ILE A 106 -0.04 5.85 -9.67
CA ILE A 106 -0.95 6.66 -8.85
C ILE A 106 -2.17 7.02 -9.70
N SER A 107 -3.38 6.81 -9.16
CA SER A 107 -4.63 7.30 -9.75
C SER A 107 -5.08 8.58 -9.03
N LEU A 108 -5.36 9.65 -9.78
CA LEU A 108 -5.85 10.91 -9.23
C LEU A 108 -7.36 11.02 -9.29
N ASN A 109 -7.97 11.57 -8.24
CA ASN A 109 -9.36 12.04 -8.22
C ASN A 109 -10.38 10.94 -8.55
N LYS A 110 -10.08 9.68 -8.23
CA LYS A 110 -11.03 8.57 -8.40
C LYS A 110 -12.28 8.75 -7.53
N ASN A 111 -12.08 9.17 -6.28
CA ASN A 111 -13.14 9.60 -5.37
C ASN A 111 -12.81 11.02 -4.89
N PRO A 112 -13.16 12.06 -5.65
CA PRO A 112 -12.76 13.44 -5.37
C PRO A 112 -13.33 14.01 -4.05
N HIS A 113 -14.22 13.27 -3.40
CA HIS A 113 -14.87 13.64 -2.14
C HIS A 113 -14.44 12.78 -0.95
N VAL A 114 -13.34 12.04 -1.10
CA VAL A 114 -12.80 11.17 -0.04
C VAL A 114 -11.30 11.36 0.03
N ASP A 115 -10.83 11.96 1.11
CA ASP A 115 -9.41 12.06 1.42
C ASP A 115 -8.95 10.89 2.30
N PHE A 116 -9.82 10.41 3.19
CA PHE A 116 -9.57 9.28 4.09
C PHE A 116 -10.74 8.30 4.13
N ASP A 117 -10.52 7.06 3.68
CA ASP A 117 -11.53 5.99 3.72
C ASP A 117 -11.55 5.29 5.10
N LEU A 118 -12.57 5.61 5.90
CA LEU A 118 -12.78 5.05 7.24
C LEU A 118 -13.14 3.56 7.24
N ARG A 119 -13.47 2.96 6.08
CA ARG A 119 -13.79 1.51 6.02
C ARG A 119 -12.53 0.67 6.02
N TYR A 120 -11.60 0.96 5.12
CA TYR A 120 -10.47 0.07 4.85
C TYR A 120 -9.12 0.69 5.15
N LEU A 121 -9.07 2.01 5.37
CA LEU A 121 -7.85 2.72 5.70
C LEU A 121 -6.75 2.54 4.66
N ILE A 122 -7.10 2.24 3.39
CA ILE A 122 -6.13 2.03 2.30
C ILE A 122 -6.64 2.75 1.04
N GLY A 123 -7.20 3.94 1.23
CA GLY A 123 -7.83 4.71 0.15
C GLY A 123 -8.87 3.90 -0.63
N ASP A 124 -8.91 4.09 -1.96
CA ASP A 124 -9.77 3.31 -2.83
C ASP A 124 -9.20 1.91 -3.09
N TYR A 125 -9.59 0.95 -2.24
CA TYR A 125 -9.18 -0.45 -2.34
C TYR A 125 -9.60 -1.15 -3.65
N GLN A 126 -10.56 -0.58 -4.39
CA GLN A 126 -11.03 -1.12 -5.67
C GLN A 126 -10.18 -0.64 -6.84
N SER A 127 -9.20 0.23 -6.61
CA SER A 127 -8.28 0.66 -7.65
C SER A 127 -7.33 -0.45 -8.08
N MET A 128 -6.89 -0.36 -9.33
CA MET A 128 -5.76 -1.09 -9.93
C MET A 128 -4.45 -0.30 -9.80
N ALA A 129 -4.52 0.95 -9.32
CA ALA A 129 -3.37 1.76 -8.96
C ALA A 129 -2.74 1.27 -7.65
N ASP A 130 -1.46 1.54 -7.46
CA ASP A 130 -0.78 1.28 -6.20
C ASP A 130 -1.29 2.20 -5.08
N LEU A 131 -1.70 3.41 -5.46
CA LEU A 131 -2.26 4.45 -4.61
C LEU A 131 -3.31 5.26 -5.37
N ALA A 132 -4.43 5.56 -4.73
CA ALA A 132 -5.44 6.49 -5.23
C ALA A 132 -5.54 7.69 -4.29
N LEU A 133 -5.47 8.92 -4.83
CA LEU A 133 -5.44 10.15 -4.05
C LEU A 133 -6.10 11.32 -4.78
N ASN A 134 -6.43 12.38 -4.07
CA ASN A 134 -6.83 13.65 -4.66
C ASN A 134 -5.60 14.46 -5.06
N THR A 135 -5.69 15.23 -6.15
CA THR A 135 -4.57 16.02 -6.69
C THR A 135 -3.93 16.92 -5.64
N GLU A 136 -4.73 17.46 -4.73
CA GLU A 136 -4.28 18.31 -3.62
C GLU A 136 -3.26 17.60 -2.71
N HIS A 137 -3.38 16.28 -2.52
CA HIS A 137 -2.45 15.48 -1.71
C HIS A 137 -1.04 15.39 -2.29
N LEU A 138 -0.84 15.67 -3.57
CA LEU A 138 0.50 15.71 -4.16
C LEU A 138 1.36 16.83 -3.57
N SER A 139 0.73 17.86 -2.98
CA SER A 139 1.41 18.90 -2.22
C SER A 139 1.61 18.55 -0.74
N ASN A 140 1.25 17.35 -0.29
CA ASN A 140 1.44 16.95 1.10
C ASN A 140 2.85 16.36 1.32
N ALA A 141 3.65 16.95 2.21
CA ALA A 141 5.02 16.53 2.47
C ALA A 141 5.14 15.08 2.96
N CYS A 142 4.18 14.60 3.75
CA CYS A 142 4.19 13.26 4.32
C CYS A 142 4.11 12.16 3.25
N LEU A 143 3.42 12.42 2.13
CA LEU A 143 3.38 11.53 0.98
C LEU A 143 4.78 11.32 0.36
N TRP A 144 5.64 12.33 0.44
CA TRP A 144 7.03 12.29 -0.04
C TRP A 144 8.03 11.85 1.02
N GLY A 145 7.57 11.23 2.13
CA GLY A 145 8.44 10.74 3.19
C GLY A 145 8.98 11.81 4.14
N ARG A 146 8.57 13.07 3.98
CA ARG A 146 8.94 14.16 4.89
C ARG A 146 7.83 14.34 5.92
N ARG A 147 8.06 13.83 7.13
CA ARG A 147 7.15 14.05 8.25
C ARG A 147 7.53 15.35 8.95
N ASP A 148 6.65 16.35 8.88
CA ASP A 148 6.81 17.66 9.53
C ASP A 148 6.15 17.72 10.92
N GLY A 149 5.58 16.60 11.38
CA GLY A 149 5.05 16.45 12.74
C GLY A 149 3.67 17.06 12.96
N SER A 150 3.07 17.70 11.96
CA SER A 150 1.72 18.26 12.09
C SER A 150 0.98 18.25 10.75
N GLY A 151 -0.05 17.41 10.62
CA GLY A 151 -0.95 17.46 9.48
C GLY A 151 -1.49 16.10 9.11
N PHE A 152 -2.27 16.08 8.04
CA PHE A 152 -2.79 14.85 7.46
C PHE A 152 -1.65 13.98 6.92
N ALA A 153 -1.46 12.83 7.52
CA ALA A 153 -0.47 11.83 7.15
C ALA A 153 -1.08 10.44 7.38
N PRO A 154 -1.93 9.95 6.47
CA PRO A 154 -2.52 8.64 6.57
C PRO A 154 -1.47 7.53 6.77
N TRP A 155 -1.69 6.66 7.74
CA TRP A 155 -0.78 5.57 8.13
C TRP A 155 -0.40 4.67 6.97
N TYR A 156 -1.34 4.41 6.07
CA TYR A 156 -1.15 3.55 4.90
C TYR A 156 -0.41 4.22 3.75
N TRP A 157 -0.14 5.53 3.81
CA TRP A 157 0.56 6.20 2.74
C TRP A 157 1.99 5.67 2.61
N PRO A 158 2.42 5.37 1.37
CA PRO A 158 3.81 5.03 1.13
C PRO A 158 4.68 6.28 1.30
N GLN A 159 5.99 6.08 1.47
CA GLN A 159 6.97 7.11 1.17
C GLN A 159 7.27 7.07 -0.33
N LEU A 160 6.72 8.00 -1.12
CA LEU A 160 6.81 7.94 -2.59
C LEU A 160 8.25 7.88 -3.11
N GLU A 161 9.19 8.53 -2.42
CA GLU A 161 10.63 8.50 -2.75
C GLU A 161 11.19 7.07 -2.86
N ASN A 162 10.65 6.13 -2.07
CA ASN A 162 11.11 4.75 -2.00
C ASN A 162 10.13 3.75 -2.64
N ALA A 163 8.92 4.19 -3.02
CA ALA A 163 7.84 3.32 -3.46
C ALA A 163 8.17 2.58 -4.77
N ALA A 164 8.78 3.28 -5.74
CA ALA A 164 9.21 2.68 -7.00
C ALA A 164 10.31 1.62 -6.80
N GLY A 165 11.29 1.91 -5.94
CA GLY A 165 12.36 0.95 -5.58
C GLY A 165 11.80 -0.32 -4.96
N ARG A 166 10.95 -0.18 -3.94
CA ARG A 166 10.25 -1.31 -3.31
C ARG A 166 9.47 -2.15 -4.30
N ARG A 167 8.75 -1.53 -5.23
CA ARG A 167 7.98 -2.28 -6.23
C ARG A 167 8.88 -3.06 -7.18
N ARG A 168 10.01 -2.49 -7.61
CA ARG A 168 11.02 -3.23 -8.40
C ARG A 168 11.56 -4.44 -7.64
N GLU A 169 11.87 -4.28 -6.36
CA GLU A 169 12.33 -5.38 -5.50
C GLU A 169 11.27 -6.49 -5.37
N GLN A 170 9.98 -6.15 -5.24
CA GLN A 170 8.90 -7.13 -5.21
C GLN A 170 8.75 -7.89 -6.53
N ILE A 171 8.86 -7.19 -7.67
CA ILE A 171 8.81 -7.80 -9.00
C ILE A 171 9.99 -8.76 -9.19
N GLU A 172 11.19 -8.32 -8.84
CA GLU A 172 12.41 -9.11 -8.93
C GLU A 172 12.35 -10.33 -8.00
N PHE A 173 11.84 -10.16 -6.79
CA PHE A 173 11.63 -11.25 -5.83
C PHE A 173 10.74 -12.36 -6.40
N LEU A 174 9.76 -12.02 -7.24
CA LEU A 174 8.87 -12.99 -7.87
C LEU A 174 9.45 -13.65 -9.11
N SER A 175 10.49 -13.09 -9.73
CA SER A 175 11.08 -13.60 -10.98
C SER A 175 11.49 -15.07 -10.89
N ASP A 176 11.90 -15.55 -9.72
CA ASP A 176 12.28 -16.94 -9.45
C ASP A 176 11.30 -17.67 -8.52
N LYS A 177 10.28 -16.98 -7.99
CA LYS A 177 9.38 -17.49 -6.95
C LYS A 177 7.93 -17.61 -7.35
N LEU A 178 7.52 -17.30 -8.59
CA LEU A 178 6.11 -17.37 -9.00
C LEU A 178 5.40 -18.69 -8.64
N THR A 179 6.11 -19.82 -8.68
CA THR A 179 5.59 -21.15 -8.36
C THR A 179 5.79 -21.58 -6.91
N VAL A 180 6.54 -20.79 -6.12
CA VAL A 180 6.78 -21.05 -4.70
C VAL A 180 5.55 -20.62 -3.89
N PRO A 181 5.11 -21.43 -2.92
CA PRO A 181 4.01 -21.03 -2.04
C PRO A 181 4.30 -19.72 -1.31
N VAL A 182 3.33 -18.81 -1.30
CA VAL A 182 3.45 -17.49 -0.65
C VAL A 182 3.85 -17.62 0.82
N TRP A 183 3.25 -18.61 1.49
CA TRP A 183 3.54 -18.95 2.88
C TRP A 183 5.03 -19.21 3.14
N VAL A 184 5.66 -19.98 2.24
CA VAL A 184 7.07 -20.38 2.36
C VAL A 184 7.97 -19.21 2.01
N ALA A 185 7.71 -18.55 0.88
CA ALA A 185 8.57 -17.48 0.37
C ALA A 185 8.58 -16.24 1.26
N LEU A 186 7.45 -15.91 1.89
CA LEU A 186 7.35 -14.79 2.83
C LEU A 186 7.56 -15.22 4.30
N GLU A 187 7.98 -16.47 4.54
CA GLU A 187 8.33 -16.97 5.87
C GLU A 187 7.21 -16.84 6.93
N PHE A 188 5.95 -17.06 6.53
CA PHE A 188 4.83 -17.04 7.46
C PHE A 188 5.03 -18.10 8.56
N PRO A 189 4.97 -17.73 9.85
CA PRO A 189 5.07 -18.70 10.93
C PRO A 189 3.85 -19.65 10.92
N PRO A 190 3.99 -20.93 11.31
CA PRO A 190 2.88 -21.88 11.31
C PRO A 190 1.63 -21.41 12.04
N GLU A 191 1.79 -20.61 13.09
CA GLU A 191 0.72 -20.08 13.94
C GLU A 191 -0.06 -18.96 13.24
N ALA A 192 0.49 -18.27 12.23
CA ALA A 192 -0.18 -17.16 11.55
C ALA A 192 -1.51 -17.55 10.89
N GLU A 193 -1.69 -18.84 10.57
CA GLU A 193 -2.92 -19.32 9.94
C GLU A 193 -4.14 -19.07 10.81
N GLU A 194 -4.00 -19.28 12.12
CA GLU A 194 -5.07 -19.06 13.10
C GLU A 194 -5.49 -17.59 13.20
N TYR A 195 -4.56 -16.68 12.87
CA TYR A 195 -4.74 -15.23 12.96
C TYR A 195 -5.19 -14.57 11.66
N LEU A 196 -5.12 -15.28 10.52
CA LEU A 196 -5.64 -14.76 9.27
C LEU A 196 -7.16 -14.63 9.33
N SER A 197 -7.66 -13.44 9.00
CA SER A 197 -9.08 -13.20 8.82
C SER A 197 -9.68 -14.07 7.71
N PHE A 198 -11.01 -14.23 7.72
CA PHE A 198 -11.70 -15.00 6.67
C PHE A 198 -11.38 -14.44 5.27
N ARG A 199 -11.39 -13.11 5.11
CA ARG A 199 -11.02 -12.44 3.86
C ARG A 199 -9.57 -12.69 3.46
N ALA A 200 -8.63 -12.62 4.41
CA ALA A 200 -7.21 -12.89 4.13
C ALA A 200 -6.99 -14.34 3.67
N ARG A 201 -7.67 -15.31 4.31
CA ARG A 201 -7.66 -16.72 3.89
C ARG A 201 -8.32 -16.92 2.53
N ALA A 202 -9.41 -16.21 2.24
CA ALA A 202 -10.14 -16.33 0.98
C ALA A 202 -9.26 -16.01 -0.24
N ALA A 203 -8.36 -15.03 -0.13
CA ALA A 203 -7.38 -14.72 -1.17
C ALA A 203 -6.37 -15.85 -1.42
N LEU A 204 -6.07 -16.64 -0.38
CA LEU A 204 -5.21 -17.83 -0.46
C LEU A 204 -5.98 -19.11 -0.72
N SER A 205 -7.31 -19.11 -0.71
CA SER A 205 -8.10 -20.31 -0.95
C SER A 205 -8.66 -20.27 -2.36
N SER A 206 -7.95 -20.84 -3.33
CA SER A 206 -8.49 -21.14 -4.66
C SER A 206 -9.53 -22.28 -4.64
N GLY A 207 -10.20 -22.52 -3.50
CA GLY A 207 -11.13 -23.63 -3.27
C GLY A 207 -10.49 -24.92 -2.75
N GLU A 208 -9.17 -25.01 -2.63
CA GLU A 208 -8.44 -26.27 -2.33
C GLU A 208 -8.15 -26.53 -0.84
N GLY A 209 -8.62 -25.67 0.07
CA GLY A 209 -8.51 -25.85 1.52
C GLY A 209 -7.09 -25.73 2.12
N ASN A 210 -6.02 -25.92 1.34
CA ASN A 210 -4.64 -25.78 1.80
C ASN A 210 -4.06 -24.40 1.44
N ILE A 211 -4.27 -23.42 2.31
CA ILE A 211 -3.76 -22.04 2.09
C ILE A 211 -2.22 -21.97 2.04
N ARG A 212 -1.51 -22.91 2.67
CA ARG A 212 -0.03 -22.92 2.74
C ARG A 212 0.61 -23.36 1.44
N GLY A 213 -0.13 -24.06 0.57
CA GLY A 213 0.34 -24.54 -0.72
C GLY A 213 0.19 -23.55 -1.87
N VAL A 214 -0.44 -22.39 -1.64
CA VAL A 214 -0.83 -21.50 -2.72
C VAL A 214 0.35 -20.66 -3.23
N PRO A 215 0.71 -20.79 -4.52
CA PRO A 215 1.83 -20.07 -5.11
C PRO A 215 1.47 -18.62 -5.46
N PHE A 216 2.47 -17.76 -5.66
CA PHE A 216 2.23 -16.38 -6.10
C PHE A 216 1.50 -16.29 -7.45
N LYS A 217 1.72 -17.25 -8.37
CA LYS A 217 0.99 -17.32 -9.65
C LYS A 217 -0.54 -17.40 -9.46
N SER A 218 -1.04 -17.89 -8.33
CA SER A 218 -2.47 -17.87 -8.03
C SER A 218 -3.04 -16.46 -7.84
N PHE A 219 -2.25 -15.52 -7.32
CA PHE A 219 -2.67 -14.12 -7.22
C PHE A 219 -2.81 -13.47 -8.59
N PHE A 220 -1.90 -13.79 -9.52
CA PHE A 220 -2.03 -13.38 -10.93
C PHE A 220 -3.34 -13.91 -11.54
N ARG A 221 -3.63 -15.20 -11.38
CA ARG A 221 -4.84 -15.84 -11.92
C ARG A 221 -6.14 -15.26 -11.36
N ALA A 222 -6.12 -14.82 -10.11
CA ALA A 222 -7.26 -14.18 -9.44
C ALA A 222 -7.34 -12.66 -9.70
N SER A 223 -6.35 -12.08 -10.37
CA SER A 223 -6.26 -10.65 -10.58
C SER A 223 -7.40 -10.12 -11.45
N ARG A 224 -7.78 -8.87 -11.21
CA ARG A 224 -8.72 -8.12 -12.05
C ARG A 224 -8.03 -7.10 -12.96
N VAL A 225 -6.71 -7.07 -12.95
CA VAL A 225 -5.89 -6.10 -13.70
C VAL A 225 -6.10 -6.24 -15.22
N LEU A 226 -6.33 -7.46 -15.70
CA LEU A 226 -6.62 -7.80 -17.10
C LEU A 226 -7.87 -8.67 -17.18
N THR A 227 -8.40 -8.86 -18.40
CA THR A 227 -9.49 -9.80 -18.61
C THR A 227 -9.04 -11.25 -18.42
N PRO A 228 -9.94 -12.20 -18.06
CA PRO A 228 -9.56 -13.61 -17.92
C PRO A 228 -8.94 -14.23 -19.19
N ALA A 229 -9.30 -13.74 -20.37
CA ALA A 229 -8.73 -14.21 -21.64
C ALA A 229 -7.26 -13.78 -21.77
N GLU A 230 -6.96 -12.52 -21.48
CA GLU A 230 -5.61 -11.97 -21.56
C GLU A 230 -4.68 -12.60 -20.50
N LEU A 231 -5.19 -12.84 -19.28
CA LEU A 231 -4.44 -13.55 -18.24
C LEU A 231 -4.00 -14.94 -18.73
N ARG A 232 -4.91 -15.71 -19.34
CA ARG A 232 -4.60 -17.03 -19.93
C ARG A 232 -3.61 -16.93 -21.08
N SER A 233 -3.75 -15.92 -21.94
CA SER A 233 -2.81 -15.69 -23.04
C SER A 233 -1.39 -15.42 -22.52
N LEU A 234 -1.24 -14.57 -21.50
CA LEU A 234 0.05 -14.29 -20.86
C LEU A 234 0.67 -15.55 -20.23
N GLU A 235 -0.12 -16.37 -19.53
CA GLU A 235 0.38 -17.65 -18.99
C GLU A 235 0.85 -18.57 -20.10
N GLY A 236 0.07 -18.73 -21.16
CA GLY A 236 0.44 -19.59 -22.29
C GLY A 236 1.69 -19.09 -23.01
N LEU A 237 1.91 -17.78 -23.10
CA LEU A 237 3.12 -17.18 -23.65
C LEU A 237 4.33 -17.43 -22.73
N ALA A 238 4.19 -17.21 -21.43
CA ALA A 238 5.26 -17.48 -20.47
C ALA A 238 5.65 -18.97 -20.44
N GLU A 239 4.68 -19.88 -20.55
CA GLU A 239 4.91 -21.33 -20.63
C GLU A 239 5.64 -21.75 -21.92
N ARG A 240 5.55 -20.96 -22.99
CA ARG A 240 6.35 -21.12 -24.21
C ARG A 240 7.76 -20.51 -24.11
N GLY A 241 8.10 -19.89 -22.97
CA GLY A 241 9.42 -19.30 -22.73
C GLY A 241 9.51 -17.81 -23.05
N GLU A 242 8.40 -17.11 -23.27
CA GLU A 242 8.40 -15.66 -23.50
C GLU A 242 8.71 -14.89 -22.21
N GLU A 243 9.96 -14.41 -22.06
CA GLU A 243 10.43 -13.73 -20.84
C GLU A 243 9.61 -12.48 -20.49
N TRP A 244 9.12 -11.76 -21.49
CA TRP A 244 8.33 -10.55 -21.28
C TRP A 244 6.96 -10.86 -20.67
N ALA A 245 6.35 -11.98 -21.08
CA ALA A 245 5.07 -12.43 -20.54
C ALA A 245 5.26 -12.91 -19.10
N HIS A 246 6.36 -13.60 -18.82
CA HIS A 246 6.78 -13.93 -17.46
C HIS A 246 6.93 -12.68 -16.58
N ARG A 247 7.62 -11.64 -17.07
CA ARG A 247 7.73 -10.36 -16.35
C ARG A 247 6.39 -9.65 -16.14
N ALA A 248 5.49 -9.68 -17.13
CA ALA A 248 4.13 -9.16 -17.00
C ALA A 248 3.37 -9.87 -15.86
N ILE A 249 3.48 -11.20 -15.77
CA ILE A 249 2.89 -11.99 -14.68
C ILE A 249 3.49 -11.57 -13.33
N CYS A 250 4.81 -11.41 -13.22
CA CYS A 250 5.45 -10.93 -11.99
C CYS A 250 4.94 -9.55 -11.56
N ARG A 251 4.78 -8.59 -12.49
CA ARG A 251 4.26 -7.25 -12.18
C ARG A 251 2.87 -7.28 -11.59
N VAL A 252 1.97 -8.03 -12.22
CA VAL A 252 0.57 -8.15 -11.79
C VAL A 252 0.48 -8.94 -10.46
N ALA A 253 1.24 -10.04 -10.33
CA ALA A 253 1.28 -10.82 -9.09
C ALA A 253 1.83 -10.00 -7.91
N ALA A 254 2.93 -9.26 -8.10
CA ALA A 254 3.51 -8.40 -7.07
C ALA A 254 2.51 -7.36 -6.58
N TYR A 255 1.75 -6.75 -7.50
CA TYR A 255 0.70 -5.81 -7.17
C TYR A 255 -0.41 -6.43 -6.31
N GLU A 256 -0.97 -7.57 -6.73
CA GLU A 256 -2.06 -8.21 -5.99
C GLU A 256 -1.63 -8.71 -4.61
N VAL A 257 -0.41 -9.23 -4.49
CA VAL A 257 0.15 -9.71 -3.23
C VAL A 257 0.42 -8.54 -2.28
N ASP A 258 1.02 -7.45 -2.76
CA ASP A 258 1.23 -6.22 -1.97
C ASP A 258 -0.11 -5.66 -1.47
N ARG A 259 -1.14 -5.63 -2.33
CA ARG A 259 -2.49 -5.19 -1.94
C ARG A 259 -3.09 -6.10 -0.86
N TRP A 260 -2.97 -7.42 -1.01
CA TRP A 260 -3.44 -8.40 -0.02
C TRP A 260 -2.70 -8.25 1.31
N LEU A 261 -1.36 -8.14 1.29
CA LEU A 261 -0.56 -7.96 2.50
C LEU A 261 -0.92 -6.68 3.23
N ARG A 262 -1.00 -5.54 2.53
CA ARG A 262 -1.36 -4.26 3.15
C ARG A 262 -2.75 -4.29 3.76
N ARG A 263 -3.75 -4.83 3.04
CA ARG A 263 -5.16 -4.78 3.45
C ARG A 263 -5.55 -5.85 4.44
N ASP A 264 -5.29 -7.09 4.09
CA ASP A 264 -5.90 -8.23 4.77
C ASP A 264 -4.97 -8.83 5.83
N VAL A 265 -3.66 -8.59 5.73
CA VAL A 265 -2.66 -9.14 6.66
C VAL A 265 -2.17 -8.09 7.66
N LEU A 266 -1.61 -6.98 7.15
CA LEU A 266 -1.14 -5.87 7.97
C LEU A 266 -2.29 -5.00 8.46
N GLY A 267 -3.25 -4.69 7.59
CA GLY A 267 -4.40 -3.86 7.94
C GLY A 267 -5.15 -4.37 9.17
N ALA A 268 -5.31 -5.69 9.33
CA ALA A 268 -5.96 -6.29 10.50
C ALA A 268 -5.11 -6.26 11.78
N GLN A 269 -3.79 -6.09 11.66
CA GLN A 269 -2.82 -6.09 12.76
C GLN A 269 -2.78 -7.40 13.60
N ASP A 270 -3.46 -8.46 13.14
CA ASP A 270 -3.54 -9.76 13.82
C ASP A 270 -2.40 -10.72 13.43
N VAL A 271 -1.89 -10.62 12.20
CA VAL A 271 -0.80 -11.48 11.70
C VAL A 271 0.52 -10.71 11.67
N LEU A 272 0.52 -9.59 10.96
CA LEU A 272 1.60 -8.62 10.98
C LEU A 272 1.15 -7.43 11.79
N ILE A 273 1.97 -7.01 12.75
CA ILE A 273 1.74 -5.79 13.52
C ILE A 273 2.85 -4.78 13.24
N ASP A 274 2.51 -3.54 12.91
CA ASP A 274 3.51 -2.48 12.77
C ASP A 274 3.96 -1.90 14.11
N VAL A 275 5.01 -1.06 14.07
CA VAL A 275 5.59 -0.44 15.27
C VAL A 275 4.58 0.41 16.07
N PRO A 276 3.84 1.37 15.48
CA PRO A 276 2.86 2.14 16.26
C PRO A 276 1.82 1.25 16.95
N HIS A 277 1.22 0.29 16.25
CA HIS A 277 0.20 -0.58 16.85
C HIS A 277 0.80 -1.53 17.89
N LEU A 278 2.04 -1.99 17.69
CA LEU A 278 2.78 -2.78 18.69
C LEU A 278 3.01 -1.99 19.98
N VAL A 279 3.44 -0.73 19.87
CA VAL A 279 3.65 0.15 21.03
C VAL A 279 2.33 0.40 21.76
N ALA A 280 1.23 0.60 21.03
CA ALA A 280 -0.09 0.78 21.63
C ALA A 280 -0.53 -0.43 22.47
N GLN A 281 -0.22 -1.67 22.04
CA GLN A 281 -0.56 -2.88 22.80
C GLN A 281 0.43 -3.20 23.92
N MET A 282 1.71 -2.95 23.67
CA MET A 282 2.79 -3.45 24.51
C MET A 282 3.82 -2.35 24.78
N PRO A 283 3.48 -1.29 25.54
CA PRO A 283 4.38 -0.15 25.75
C PRO A 283 5.75 -0.50 26.31
N ILE A 284 5.86 -1.63 27.03
CA ILE A 284 7.13 -2.16 27.56
C ILE A 284 8.22 -2.32 26.50
N VAL A 285 7.87 -2.43 25.22
CA VAL A 285 8.85 -2.50 24.12
C VAL A 285 9.70 -1.23 24.03
N LEU A 286 9.23 -0.10 24.59
CA LEU A 286 9.98 1.16 24.68
C LEU A 286 10.98 1.18 25.87
N GLY A 287 10.94 0.19 26.76
CA GLY A 287 11.74 0.13 27.97
C GLY A 287 11.36 1.23 28.96
N GLU A 288 12.36 1.92 29.53
CA GLU A 288 12.17 2.97 30.53
C GLU A 288 11.33 4.17 30.03
N ARG A 289 11.23 4.35 28.70
CA ARG A 289 10.50 5.45 28.07
C ARG A 289 9.03 5.14 27.77
N GLN A 290 8.49 4.04 28.28
CA GLN A 290 7.12 3.61 28.00
C GLN A 290 6.05 4.64 28.41
N GLY A 291 6.32 5.52 29.39
CA GLY A 291 5.40 6.60 29.78
C GLY A 291 5.54 7.91 28.99
N GLU A 292 6.49 8.01 28.06
CA GLU A 292 6.79 9.25 27.33
C GLU A 292 6.07 9.27 25.98
N LEU A 293 5.07 10.14 25.79
CA LEU A 293 4.38 10.30 24.51
C LEU A 293 5.32 10.59 23.34
N ASP A 294 6.41 11.34 23.58
CA ASP A 294 7.44 11.62 22.57
C ASP A 294 8.19 10.34 22.14
N ALA A 295 8.38 9.38 23.04
CA ALA A 295 8.98 8.09 22.69
C ALA A 295 8.05 7.28 21.78
N TRP A 296 6.74 7.30 22.05
CA TRP A 296 5.72 6.65 21.23
C TRP A 296 5.68 7.23 19.82
N ASN A 297 5.64 8.56 19.72
CA ASN A 297 5.68 9.25 18.44
C ASN A 297 7.00 9.01 17.70
N ARG A 298 8.16 9.02 18.37
CA ARG A 298 9.42 8.65 17.73
C ARG A 298 9.39 7.22 17.16
N ALA A 299 8.85 6.26 17.90
CA ALA A 299 8.71 4.88 17.43
C ALA A 299 7.79 4.76 16.21
N ALA A 300 6.67 5.49 16.18
CA ALA A 300 5.75 5.51 15.04
C ALA A 300 6.37 6.07 13.73
N ASN A 301 7.51 6.76 13.83
CA ASN A 301 8.18 7.44 12.72
C ASN A 301 9.53 6.81 12.32
N GLU A 302 10.12 5.96 13.17
CA GLU A 302 11.45 5.41 12.94
C GLU A 302 11.39 4.19 12.01
N SER A 303 12.21 4.21 10.96
CA SER A 303 12.29 3.14 9.95
C SER A 303 13.52 2.26 10.14
N ARG A 304 14.51 2.70 10.93
CA ARG A 304 15.75 1.95 11.15
C ARG A 304 15.70 1.21 12.48
N ALA A 305 16.07 -0.07 12.46
CA ALA A 305 16.21 -0.85 13.69
C ALA A 305 17.15 -0.12 14.68
N PRO A 306 16.79 -0.01 15.97
CA PRO A 306 15.72 -0.75 16.67
C PRO A 306 14.34 -0.05 16.64
N PHE A 307 14.04 0.79 15.66
CA PHE A 307 12.74 1.46 15.48
C PHE A 307 12.35 2.38 16.64
N ALA A 308 13.37 3.01 17.23
CA ALA A 308 13.28 3.76 18.48
C ALA A 308 12.70 2.98 19.68
N LEU A 309 12.62 1.65 19.58
CA LEU A 309 12.29 0.74 20.69
C LEU A 309 13.47 0.61 21.65
N GLY A 310 13.23 0.04 22.83
CA GLY A 310 14.30 -0.28 23.78
C GLY A 310 15.31 -1.26 23.17
N GLN A 311 16.60 -0.92 23.17
CA GLN A 311 17.62 -1.72 22.49
C GLN A 311 17.70 -3.17 23.00
N GLY A 312 17.62 -3.37 24.32
CA GLY A 312 17.57 -4.70 24.94
C GLY A 312 16.30 -5.46 24.56
N MET A 313 15.14 -4.82 24.69
CA MET A 313 13.84 -5.39 24.28
C MET A 313 13.86 -5.86 22.83
N PHE A 314 14.38 -5.02 21.92
CA PHE A 314 14.49 -5.38 20.52
C PHE A 314 15.43 -6.56 20.29
N ALA A 315 16.62 -6.52 20.87
CA ALA A 315 17.64 -7.54 20.67
C ALA A 315 17.21 -8.91 21.21
N ASP A 316 16.56 -8.93 22.38
CA ASP A 316 16.30 -10.16 23.14
C ASP A 316 14.94 -10.77 22.83
N HIS A 317 13.96 -9.97 22.36
CA HIS A 317 12.57 -10.43 22.25
C HIS A 317 11.89 -10.15 20.91
N LEU A 318 12.28 -9.10 20.18
CA LEU A 318 11.55 -8.67 18.98
C LEU A 318 12.24 -9.02 17.66
N ARG A 319 13.58 -9.09 17.64
CA ARG A 319 14.36 -9.27 16.41
C ARG A 319 13.94 -10.49 15.59
N GLU A 320 13.72 -11.63 16.23
CA GLU A 320 13.32 -12.88 15.56
C GLU A 320 11.89 -12.86 15.01
N ALA A 321 11.05 -11.97 15.54
CA ALA A 321 9.70 -11.75 15.06
C ALA A 321 9.64 -10.70 13.95
N CYS A 322 10.73 -9.98 13.66
CA CYS A 322 10.76 -8.97 12.60
C CYS A 322 10.43 -9.61 11.25
N PHE A 323 9.53 -8.98 10.49
CA PHE A 323 9.22 -9.41 9.14
C PHE A 323 10.40 -9.09 8.21
N SER A 324 11.00 -10.13 7.63
CA SER A 324 12.25 -10.07 6.87
C SER A 324 12.05 -9.48 5.47
N ALA A 325 10.89 -9.73 4.84
CA ALA A 325 10.58 -9.34 3.48
C ALA A 325 10.09 -7.87 3.38
N SER A 326 10.89 -6.95 3.90
CA SER A 326 10.54 -5.53 4.08
C SER A 326 10.05 -4.80 2.82
N ALA A 327 10.44 -5.22 1.62
CA ALA A 327 9.91 -4.65 0.37
C ALA A 327 8.37 -4.75 0.29
N TRP A 328 7.77 -5.79 0.89
CA TRP A 328 6.35 -6.10 0.83
C TRP A 328 5.44 -5.27 1.74
N VAL A 329 6.00 -4.50 2.66
CA VAL A 329 5.25 -3.61 3.56
C VAL A 329 5.90 -2.23 3.58
N PRO A 330 5.12 -1.14 3.72
CA PRO A 330 5.69 0.22 3.71
C PRO A 330 6.40 0.60 5.00
N VAL A 331 6.18 -0.15 6.09
CA VAL A 331 6.66 0.15 7.44
C VAL A 331 7.25 -1.10 8.08
N PRO A 332 8.13 -0.96 9.09
CA PRO A 332 8.60 -2.10 9.86
C PRO A 332 7.45 -2.81 10.55
N CYS A 333 7.41 -4.14 10.41
CA CYS A 333 6.37 -4.99 10.97
C CYS A 333 6.98 -6.21 11.68
N PHE A 334 6.20 -6.80 12.57
CA PHE A 334 6.54 -8.00 13.31
C PHE A 334 5.44 -9.05 13.15
N TRP A 335 5.83 -10.32 13.20
CA TRP A 335 4.90 -11.44 13.31
C TRP A 335 4.25 -11.45 14.69
N TRP A 336 3.03 -10.93 14.78
CA TRP A 336 2.29 -10.87 16.03
C TRP A 336 2.11 -12.24 16.70
N PRO A 337 1.82 -13.34 15.97
CA PRO A 337 1.73 -14.67 16.58
C PRO A 337 3.03 -15.10 17.29
N LYS A 338 4.21 -14.78 16.71
CA LYS A 338 5.51 -15.08 17.34
C LYS A 338 5.69 -14.28 18.64
N LEU A 339 5.34 -13.00 18.62
CA LEU A 339 5.42 -12.15 19.81
C LEU A 339 4.49 -12.64 20.92
N ARG A 340 3.25 -13.00 20.61
CA ARG A 340 2.29 -13.57 21.58
C ARG A 340 2.74 -14.92 22.16
N ALA A 341 3.40 -15.75 21.34
CA ALA A 341 3.95 -17.03 21.78
C ALA A 341 5.21 -16.88 22.67
N ASN A 342 5.85 -15.70 22.68
CA ASN A 342 7.03 -15.44 23.51
C ASN A 342 6.65 -15.31 24.99
N ARG A 343 6.84 -16.39 25.75
CA ARG A 343 6.52 -16.46 27.20
C ARG A 343 7.31 -15.46 28.03
N THR A 344 8.55 -15.17 27.67
CA THR A 344 9.39 -14.20 28.39
C THR A 344 8.84 -12.80 28.21
N LEU A 345 8.50 -12.42 26.98
CA LEU A 345 7.89 -11.12 26.67
C LEU A 345 6.53 -10.96 27.37
N SER A 346 5.68 -11.98 27.31
CA SER A 346 4.40 -12.00 28.03
C SER A 346 4.59 -11.84 29.54
N LYS A 347 5.56 -12.55 30.13
CA LYS A 347 5.87 -12.42 31.56
C LYS A 347 6.34 -10.99 31.90
N LEU A 348 7.25 -10.41 31.11
CA LEU A 348 7.69 -9.03 31.30
C LEU A 348 6.52 -8.05 31.27
N PHE A 349 5.57 -8.24 30.34
CA PHE A 349 4.38 -7.39 30.25
C PHE A 349 3.51 -7.50 31.50
N PHE A 350 3.17 -8.71 31.95
CA PHE A 350 2.33 -8.92 33.13
C PHE A 350 3.00 -8.55 34.46
N ASP A 351 4.33 -8.68 34.56
CA ASP A 351 5.09 -8.37 35.77
C ASP A 351 5.45 -6.87 35.86
N SER A 352 5.30 -6.12 34.76
CA SER A 352 5.66 -4.70 34.71
C SER A 352 4.51 -3.78 35.14
N ASP A 353 4.86 -2.67 35.80
CA ASP A 353 3.95 -1.56 36.06
C ASP A 353 3.87 -0.67 34.82
N VAL A 354 3.20 -1.17 33.77
CA VAL A 354 3.11 -0.52 32.48
C VAL A 354 2.39 0.83 32.61
N GLN A 355 3.07 1.88 32.17
CA GLN A 355 2.50 3.23 32.12
C GLN A 355 2.00 3.48 30.70
N TRP A 356 0.68 3.59 30.54
CA TRP A 356 0.09 4.09 29.30
C TRP A 356 -0.03 5.61 29.38
N PRO A 357 0.54 6.38 28.43
CA PRO A 357 0.14 7.75 28.27
C PRO A 357 -1.34 7.79 27.88
N ASP A 358 -2.06 8.82 28.34
CA ASP A 358 -3.46 9.06 27.95
C ASP A 358 -3.53 9.58 26.50
N ALA A 359 -3.19 8.72 25.55
CA ALA A 359 -3.06 9.00 24.13
C ALA A 359 -3.45 7.79 23.28
N VAL A 360 -3.94 8.06 22.06
CA VAL A 360 -4.31 7.04 21.07
C VAL A 360 -3.60 7.28 19.74
N PHE A 361 -3.32 6.22 19.00
CA PHE A 361 -2.76 6.34 17.65
C PHE A 361 -3.85 6.78 16.66
N CYS A 362 -3.65 7.94 16.03
CA CYS A 362 -4.55 8.47 15.02
C CYS A 362 -4.04 8.13 13.61
N GLU A 363 -4.84 7.36 12.89
CA GLU A 363 -4.51 6.78 11.58
C GLU A 363 -4.31 7.82 10.48
N ASP A 364 -4.97 8.97 10.59
CA ASP A 364 -4.95 10.07 9.62
C ASP A 364 -3.78 11.03 9.79
N VAL A 365 -3.03 10.93 10.89
CA VAL A 365 -1.82 11.72 11.17
C VAL A 365 -0.59 10.87 11.48
N SER A 366 -0.73 9.53 11.45
CA SER A 366 0.32 8.57 11.76
C SER A 366 1.04 8.84 13.08
N GLY A 367 0.30 9.24 14.11
CA GLY A 367 0.88 9.69 15.38
C GLY A 367 -0.05 9.50 16.57
N PHE A 368 0.55 9.45 17.75
CA PHE A 368 -0.15 9.38 19.02
C PHE A 368 -0.59 10.77 19.48
N VAL A 369 -1.90 10.91 19.73
CA VAL A 369 -2.55 12.15 20.11
C VAL A 369 -3.17 12.01 21.50
N PRO A 370 -2.97 12.97 22.42
CA PRO A 370 -3.58 12.93 23.75
C PRO A 370 -5.11 12.89 23.69
N VAL A 371 -5.73 12.06 24.54
CA VAL A 371 -7.20 11.91 24.60
C VAL A 371 -7.87 13.15 25.20
N THR A 372 -7.19 13.86 26.10
CA THR A 372 -7.73 15.09 26.74
C THR A 372 -7.95 16.25 25.77
N GLY A 373 -7.41 16.20 24.54
CA GLY A 373 -7.69 17.20 23.51
C GLY A 373 -7.16 18.61 23.82
N LEU A 374 -6.09 18.74 24.61
CA LEU A 374 -5.49 20.03 25.00
C LEU A 374 -4.84 20.83 23.84
N GLY A 375 -5.15 20.52 22.58
CA GLY A 375 -4.66 21.21 21.38
C GLY A 375 -5.79 21.62 20.42
N ASP A 376 -5.44 22.31 19.34
CA ASP A 376 -6.35 23.00 18.41
C ASP A 376 -7.41 22.10 17.70
N GLY A 377 -7.35 20.77 17.84
CA GLY A 377 -8.25 19.81 17.17
C GLY A 377 -9.26 19.11 18.08
N GLY A 378 -9.26 19.37 19.39
CA GLY A 378 -10.07 18.60 20.34
C GLY A 378 -9.60 17.13 20.49
N PRO A 379 -10.39 16.28 21.18
CA PRO A 379 -10.05 14.88 21.38
C PRO A 379 -10.19 14.08 20.07
N PRO A 380 -9.35 13.04 19.85
CA PRO A 380 -9.49 12.14 18.71
C PRO A 380 -10.90 11.56 18.56
N LEU A 381 -11.32 11.33 17.33
CA LEU A 381 -12.56 10.63 17.01
C LEU A 381 -12.28 9.15 16.82
N GLU A 382 -13.12 8.33 17.42
CA GLU A 382 -13.10 6.89 17.24
C GLU A 382 -14.01 6.49 16.07
N PHE A 383 -13.60 5.51 15.29
CA PHE A 383 -14.38 4.92 14.21
C PHE A 383 -14.22 3.40 14.13
N GLU A 384 -15.17 2.75 13.47
CA GLU A 384 -15.14 1.30 13.22
C GLU A 384 -14.81 1.00 11.75
N SER A 385 -13.66 0.37 11.50
CA SER A 385 -13.25 -0.10 10.18
C SER A 385 -13.98 -1.39 9.78
N GLU A 386 -14.08 -1.64 8.47
CA GLU A 386 -14.55 -2.89 7.84
C GLU A 386 -13.42 -3.92 7.68
N ILE A 387 -12.28 -3.70 8.34
CA ILE A 387 -11.19 -4.68 8.36
C ILE A 387 -11.58 -5.77 9.37
N ASP A 388 -11.66 -7.01 8.90
CA ASP A 388 -11.85 -8.17 9.76
C ASP A 388 -10.63 -8.33 10.68
N GLY A 389 -10.83 -8.30 12.00
CA GLY A 389 -9.76 -8.56 12.96
C GLY A 389 -10.03 -8.02 14.36
N SER A 390 -9.05 -8.18 15.26
CA SER A 390 -9.13 -7.69 16.65
C SER A 390 -9.12 -6.15 16.74
N TRP A 391 -8.84 -5.47 15.62
CA TRP A 391 -8.52 -4.05 15.54
C TRP A 391 -9.49 -3.27 14.65
N SER A 392 -10.78 -3.55 14.80
CA SER A 392 -11.82 -2.84 14.04
C SER A 392 -11.99 -1.40 14.52
N ARG A 393 -11.85 -1.13 15.83
CA ARG A 393 -11.97 0.21 16.44
C ARG A 393 -10.64 0.95 16.41
N ARG A 394 -10.64 2.15 15.82
CA ARG A 394 -9.45 2.98 15.55
C ARG A 394 -9.75 4.46 15.71
N PHE A 395 -8.72 5.29 15.63
CA PHE A 395 -8.85 6.72 15.88
C PHE A 395 -8.37 7.56 14.70
N VAL A 396 -9.00 8.72 14.54
CA VAL A 396 -8.56 9.80 13.65
C VAL A 396 -8.55 11.10 14.43
N ARG A 397 -7.68 12.03 14.02
CA ARG A 397 -7.68 13.40 14.53
C ARG A 397 -8.80 14.25 13.93
N ASP A 398 -9.32 13.90 12.74
CA ASP A 398 -10.27 14.72 11.96
C ASP A 398 -9.63 16.07 11.58
N VAL A 399 -8.55 15.99 10.81
CA VAL A 399 -7.77 17.14 10.33
C VAL A 399 -8.65 18.05 9.49
N ASP A 400 -8.69 19.34 9.85
CA ASP A 400 -9.51 20.32 9.16
C ASP A 400 -9.15 20.44 7.68
N GLY A 401 -10.16 20.63 6.84
CA GLY A 401 -10.02 20.67 5.39
C GLY A 401 -9.97 19.32 4.67
N TYR A 402 -9.90 18.19 5.39
CA TYR A 402 -9.91 16.84 4.80
C TYR A 402 -11.28 16.16 4.92
N GLN A 403 -11.61 15.35 3.92
CA GLN A 403 -12.90 14.66 3.80
C GLN A 403 -12.78 13.19 4.21
N TYR A 404 -13.44 12.86 5.31
CA TYR A 404 -13.49 11.51 5.88
C TYR A 404 -14.78 10.81 5.45
N SER A 405 -14.67 9.60 4.89
CA SER A 405 -15.85 8.88 4.37
C SER A 405 -15.77 7.37 4.60
N PRO A 406 -16.89 6.70 4.88
CA PRO A 406 -18.20 7.27 5.20
C PRO A 406 -18.23 7.74 6.66
N ARG A 407 -18.70 8.97 6.90
CA ARG A 407 -18.77 9.57 8.26
C ARG A 407 -19.61 8.77 9.26
N SER A 408 -20.54 7.92 8.78
CA SER A 408 -21.34 7.04 9.62
C SER A 408 -20.51 6.00 10.40
N ARG A 409 -19.23 5.82 10.08
CA ARG A 409 -18.32 4.95 10.84
C ARG A 409 -17.77 5.59 12.11
N ILE A 410 -17.87 6.91 12.26
CA ILE A 410 -17.44 7.61 13.48
C ILE A 410 -18.43 7.26 14.60
N VAL A 411 -17.92 6.64 15.67
CA VAL A 411 -18.74 6.15 16.79
C VAL A 411 -18.78 7.15 17.95
N GLY A 412 -17.75 7.98 18.11
CA GLY A 412 -17.68 8.94 19.21
C GLY A 412 -16.32 9.61 19.33
N ARG A 413 -16.12 10.30 20.45
CA ARG A 413 -14.80 10.82 20.87
C ARG A 413 -14.08 9.75 21.68
N ALA A 414 -12.77 9.70 21.55
CA ALA A 414 -11.93 8.90 22.45
C ALA A 414 -12.21 9.31 23.90
N SER A 415 -12.44 8.31 24.76
CA SER A 415 -12.52 8.48 26.21
C SER A 415 -11.25 7.92 26.82
N GLY A 416 -10.67 8.63 27.80
CA GLY A 416 -9.52 8.13 28.54
C GLY A 416 -9.84 6.78 29.21
N ALA A 417 -8.82 5.93 29.32
CA ALA A 417 -8.92 4.60 29.94
C ALA A 417 -9.02 4.67 31.47
#